data_AF-A0A9P7EGG7-F1
#
_entry.id   AF-A0A9P7EGG7-F1
#
_cell.length_a   1.000
_cell.length_b   1.000
_cell.length_c   1.000
_cell.angle_alpha   90.00
_cell.angle_beta   90.00
_cell.angle_gamma   90.00
#
_symmetry.space_group_name_H-M   'P 1'
#
loop_
_entity.id
_entity.type
_entity.pdbx_description
1 polymer ?
#
loop_
_entity_poly.entity_id
_entity_poly.type
_entity_poly.pdbx_seq_one_letter_code
_entity_poly.pdbx_strand_id
1 'polypeptide(L)'
;MDNSPTALFDSYEQDFRQVIDSIRLKLDGDGKDERGEQRRAALRRVEMELDEADEMISQMEIEIQGIPQSIKPQYQNRLKTAKGDLVRFKKLSKDLHSQVSRAELLSSGRVGTPTSDEPYGPTSDRTRLLAGTATLEDGTRRLQESQRIALETEDQGAEILMNLRTQREQIENSRDTLRTADTAIDRASGTLKKMIRRMYQQRVVTAAIIVVLVLVIAIILWEKVFR
;
A
#
# COMPACT_ATOMS: atom_id res chain seq x y z
N MET A 1 26.15 -5.32 -10.91
CA MET A 1 24.99 -5.74 -10.09
C MET A 1 25.17 -5.04 -8.76
N ASP A 2 24.45 -3.95 -8.57
CA ASP A 2 24.57 -3.14 -7.35
C ASP A 2 23.85 -3.88 -6.22
N ASN A 3 24.63 -4.51 -5.33
CA ASN A 3 24.16 -5.19 -4.13
C ASN A 3 23.73 -4.18 -3.06
N SER A 4 22.81 -3.28 -3.41
CA SER A 4 22.14 -2.46 -2.40
C SER A 4 21.07 -3.33 -1.73
N PRO A 5 21.01 -3.41 -0.40
CA PRO A 5 20.03 -4.23 0.34
C PRO A 5 18.57 -3.83 0.06
N THR A 6 18.34 -2.75 -0.67
CA THR A 6 17.02 -2.26 -1.10
C THR A 6 16.66 -2.69 -2.53
N ALA A 7 17.63 -3.09 -3.36
CA ALA A 7 17.39 -3.36 -4.79
C ALA A 7 16.45 -4.55 -5.02
N LEU A 8 16.56 -5.59 -4.19
CA LEU A 8 15.66 -6.75 -4.23
C LEU A 8 14.23 -6.38 -3.83
N PHE A 9 14.08 -5.56 -2.79
CA PHE A 9 12.76 -5.05 -2.41
C PHE A 9 12.14 -4.23 -3.55
N ASP A 10 12.91 -3.32 -4.14
CA ASP A 10 12.43 -2.45 -5.21
C ASP A 10 12.06 -3.26 -6.47
N SER A 11 12.76 -4.35 -6.79
CA SER A 11 12.37 -5.26 -7.88
C SER A 11 11.07 -6.00 -7.59
N TYR A 12 10.93 -6.59 -6.39
CA TYR A 12 9.69 -7.29 -6.02
C TYR A 12 8.48 -6.34 -5.98
N GLU A 13 8.68 -5.09 -5.58
CA GLU A 13 7.59 -4.10 -5.62
C GLU A 13 7.22 -3.71 -7.05
N GLN A 14 8.20 -3.63 -7.96
CA GLN A 14 7.92 -3.36 -9.36
C GLN A 14 7.13 -4.51 -10.00
N ASP A 15 7.55 -5.75 -9.77
CA ASP A 15 6.86 -6.95 -10.26
C ASP A 15 5.44 -7.03 -9.69
N PHE A 16 5.27 -6.73 -8.39
CA PHE A 16 3.96 -6.65 -7.75
C PHE A 16 3.04 -5.64 -8.44
N ARG A 17 3.54 -4.42 -8.72
CA ARG A 17 2.75 -3.40 -9.41
C ARG A 17 2.34 -3.84 -10.82
N GLN A 18 3.23 -4.50 -11.54
CA GLN A 18 2.94 -5.01 -12.89
C GLN A 18 1.83 -6.06 -12.87
N VAL A 19 1.83 -6.97 -11.88
CA VAL A 19 0.78 -7.96 -11.71
C VAL A 19 -0.54 -7.31 -11.30
N ILE A 20 -0.53 -6.32 -10.40
CA ILE A 20 -1.74 -5.57 -10.03
C ILE A 20 -2.34 -4.82 -11.23
N ASP A 21 -1.51 -4.19 -12.05
CA ASP A 21 -1.98 -3.50 -13.26
C ASP A 21 -2.57 -4.47 -14.29
N SER A 22 -1.99 -5.68 -14.43
CA SER A 22 -2.54 -6.73 -15.30
C SER A 22 -3.90 -7.23 -14.79
N ILE A 23 -4.03 -7.46 -13.47
CA ILE A 23 -5.28 -7.84 -12.82
C ILE A 23 -6.35 -6.77 -13.04
N ARG A 24 -5.99 -5.51 -12.84
CA ARG A 24 -6.90 -4.38 -13.04
C ARG A 24 -7.41 -4.32 -14.48
N LEU A 25 -6.52 -4.47 -15.46
CA LEU A 25 -6.89 -4.45 -16.87
C LEU A 25 -7.86 -5.59 -17.21
N LYS A 26 -7.62 -6.80 -16.69
CA LYS A 26 -8.52 -7.96 -16.91
C LYS A 26 -9.87 -7.78 -16.22
N LEU A 27 -9.88 -7.15 -15.05
CA LEU A 27 -11.11 -6.89 -14.30
C LEU A 27 -11.98 -5.79 -14.94
N ASP A 28 -11.37 -4.70 -15.41
CA ASP A 28 -12.08 -3.56 -16.00
C ASP A 28 -12.36 -3.73 -17.51
N GLY A 29 -11.46 -4.39 -18.25
CA GLY A 29 -11.48 -4.48 -19.72
C GLY A 29 -12.24 -5.67 -20.30
N ASP A 30 -12.09 -6.87 -19.74
CA ASP A 30 -12.69 -8.11 -20.29
C ASP A 30 -13.98 -8.53 -19.57
N GLY A 31 -14.17 -8.13 -18.30
CA GLY A 31 -15.26 -8.63 -17.46
C GLY A 31 -16.68 -8.18 -17.86
N LYS A 32 -16.85 -7.21 -18.76
CA LYS A 32 -18.16 -6.66 -19.12
C LYS A 32 -18.78 -7.23 -20.39
N ASP A 33 -17.97 -7.66 -21.36
CA ASP A 33 -18.44 -8.13 -22.68
C ASP A 33 -18.20 -9.63 -22.96
N GLU A 34 -17.43 -10.31 -22.11
CA GLU A 34 -17.15 -11.74 -22.30
C GLU A 34 -18.32 -12.64 -21.85
N ARG A 35 -18.66 -13.61 -22.71
CA ARG A 35 -19.65 -14.67 -22.42
C ARG A 35 -19.23 -15.46 -21.17
N GLY A 36 -20.18 -15.91 -20.35
CA GLY A 36 -19.96 -16.41 -18.98
C GLY A 36 -18.80 -17.41 -18.77
N GLU A 37 -18.53 -18.30 -19.73
CA GLU A 37 -17.38 -19.21 -19.66
C GLU A 37 -16.02 -18.54 -19.82
N GLN A 38 -15.88 -17.58 -20.75
CA GLN A 38 -14.66 -16.79 -20.93
C GLN A 38 -14.38 -15.95 -19.69
N ARG A 39 -15.42 -15.34 -19.13
CA ARG A 39 -15.33 -14.59 -17.87
C ARG A 39 -14.90 -15.46 -16.68
N ARG A 40 -15.35 -16.71 -16.58
CA ARG A 40 -14.87 -17.68 -15.56
C ARG A 40 -13.40 -18.07 -15.76
N ALA A 41 -12.95 -18.24 -17.00
CA ALA A 41 -11.56 -18.53 -17.30
C ALA A 41 -10.66 -17.32 -16.96
N ALA A 42 -11.11 -16.10 -17.26
CA ALA A 42 -10.44 -14.87 -16.90
C ALA A 42 -10.34 -14.70 -15.36
N LEU A 43 -11.42 -14.95 -14.63
CA LEU A 43 -11.42 -14.87 -13.16
C LEU A 43 -10.45 -15.89 -12.51
N ARG A 44 -10.39 -17.12 -13.02
CA ARG A 44 -9.41 -18.12 -12.54
C ARG A 44 -7.96 -17.70 -12.79
N ARG A 45 -7.69 -17.03 -13.91
CA ARG A 45 -6.35 -16.46 -14.19
C ARG A 45 -6.02 -15.33 -13.22
N VAL A 46 -7.00 -14.47 -12.90
CA VAL A 46 -6.84 -13.41 -11.92
C VAL A 46 -6.58 -13.97 -10.51
N GLU A 47 -7.23 -15.06 -10.12
CA GLU A 47 -6.93 -15.73 -8.84
C GLU A 47 -5.48 -16.22 -8.78
N MET A 48 -4.98 -16.84 -9.85
CA MET A 48 -3.59 -17.30 -9.91
C MET A 48 -2.58 -16.13 -9.84
N GLU A 49 -2.88 -15.00 -10.51
CA GLU A 49 -2.06 -13.79 -10.44
C GLU A 49 -2.13 -13.11 -9.07
N LEU A 50 -3.26 -13.21 -8.36
CA LEU A 50 -3.40 -12.73 -6.98
C LEU A 50 -2.58 -13.56 -5.99
N ASP A 51 -2.42 -14.86 -6.24
CA ASP A 51 -1.55 -15.73 -5.43
C ASP A 51 -0.07 -15.41 -5.69
N GLU A 52 0.32 -15.16 -6.94
CA GLU A 52 1.68 -14.69 -7.28
C GLU A 52 1.98 -13.32 -6.62
N ALA A 53 0.99 -12.42 -6.61
CA ALA A 53 1.09 -11.14 -5.91
C ALA A 53 1.25 -11.30 -4.39
N ASP A 54 0.63 -12.32 -3.78
CA ASP A 54 0.81 -12.65 -2.37
C ASP A 54 2.24 -13.15 -2.07
N GLU A 55 2.79 -13.99 -2.95
CA GLU A 55 4.17 -14.46 -2.84
C GLU A 55 5.17 -13.29 -2.91
N MET A 56 4.98 -12.33 -3.82
CA MET A 56 5.82 -11.14 -3.91
C MET A 56 5.77 -10.28 -2.64
N ILE A 57 4.59 -10.15 -2.00
CA ILE A 57 4.48 -9.48 -0.70
C ILE A 57 5.27 -10.23 0.39
N SER A 58 5.19 -11.56 0.40
CA SER A 58 5.97 -12.39 1.34
C SER A 58 7.48 -12.20 1.15
N GLN A 59 7.96 -12.13 -0.09
CA GLN A 59 9.37 -11.84 -0.36
C GLN A 59 9.77 -10.43 0.10
N MET A 60 8.94 -9.42 -0.16
CA MET A 60 9.17 -8.06 0.35
C MET A 60 9.25 -8.00 1.89
N GLU A 61 8.48 -8.83 2.60
CA GLU A 61 8.54 -8.96 4.07
C GLU A 61 9.86 -9.56 4.57
N ILE A 62 10.45 -10.48 3.82
CA ILE A 62 11.74 -11.08 4.16
C ILE A 62 12.84 -10.03 3.93
N GLU A 63 12.84 -9.38 2.76
CA GLU A 63 13.86 -8.40 2.38
C GLU A 63 13.88 -7.17 3.30
N ILE A 64 12.73 -6.77 3.84
CA ILE A 64 12.64 -5.63 4.78
C ILE A 64 13.45 -5.85 6.07
N GLN A 65 13.77 -7.10 6.40
CA GLN A 65 14.60 -7.42 7.55
C GLN A 65 16.07 -7.03 7.32
N GLY A 66 16.55 -7.10 6.07
CA GLY A 66 17.90 -6.72 5.66
C GLY A 66 18.12 -5.22 5.46
N ILE A 67 17.05 -4.41 5.46
CA ILE A 67 17.12 -2.97 5.22
C ILE A 67 17.61 -2.20 6.46
N PRO A 68 18.53 -1.23 6.33
CA PRO A 68 18.98 -0.37 7.42
C PRO A 68 17.85 0.36 8.15
N GLN A 69 17.94 0.45 9.48
CA GLN A 69 16.89 1.06 10.33
C GLN A 69 16.58 2.52 10.00
N SER A 70 17.52 3.26 9.41
CA SER A 70 17.33 4.66 9.01
C SER A 70 16.31 4.84 7.89
N ILE A 71 16.21 3.87 6.98
CA ILE A 71 15.30 3.92 5.81
C ILE A 71 14.15 2.92 5.90
N LYS A 72 14.27 1.92 6.79
CA LYS A 72 13.26 0.87 7.04
C LYS A 72 11.82 1.40 7.23
N PRO A 73 11.55 2.52 7.94
CA PRO A 73 10.19 3.04 8.09
C PRO A 73 9.52 3.41 6.75
N GLN A 74 10.28 3.89 5.77
CA GLN A 74 9.75 4.25 4.45
C GLN A 74 9.32 2.99 3.67
N TYR A 75 10.15 1.95 3.70
CA TYR A 75 9.86 0.66 3.08
C TYR A 75 8.71 -0.09 3.77
N GLN A 76 8.56 0.06 5.10
CA GLN A 76 7.43 -0.52 5.84
C GLN A 76 6.10 0.12 5.43
N ASN A 77 6.08 1.43 5.18
CA ASN A 77 4.88 2.10 4.68
C ASN A 77 4.53 1.63 3.26
N ARG A 78 5.50 1.50 2.35
CA ARG A 78 5.30 0.95 1.00
C ARG A 78 4.71 -0.46 1.05
N LEU A 79 5.26 -1.33 1.89
CA LEU A 79 4.77 -2.70 2.09
C LEU A 79 3.33 -2.73 2.64
N LYS A 80 2.99 -1.86 3.60
CA LYS A 80 1.63 -1.74 4.11
C LYS A 80 0.63 -1.32 3.02
N THR A 81 1.02 -0.38 2.16
CA THR A 81 0.19 0.02 1.00
C THR A 81 -0.02 -1.15 0.05
N ALA A 82 1.05 -1.87 -0.32
CA ALA A 82 0.97 -3.05 -1.19
C ALA A 82 0.03 -4.13 -0.61
N LYS A 83 0.12 -4.41 0.69
CA LYS A 83 -0.80 -5.32 1.39
C LYS A 83 -2.26 -4.85 1.31
N GLY A 84 -2.49 -3.56 1.51
CA GLY A 84 -3.82 -2.96 1.40
C GLY A 84 -4.41 -3.12 0.01
N ASP A 85 -3.61 -2.91 -1.03
CA ASP A 85 -4.03 -3.09 -2.41
C ASP A 85 -4.34 -4.57 -2.72
N LEU A 86 -3.50 -5.51 -2.28
CA LEU A 86 -3.76 -6.95 -2.45
C LEU A 86 -5.10 -7.38 -1.84
N VAL A 87 -5.40 -6.92 -0.62
CA VAL A 87 -6.68 -7.21 0.05
C VAL A 87 -7.86 -6.63 -0.74
N ARG A 88 -7.74 -5.42 -1.27
CA ARG A 88 -8.78 -4.80 -2.11
C ARG A 88 -9.05 -5.62 -3.36
N PHE A 89 -8.01 -6.02 -4.09
CA PHE A 89 -8.18 -6.81 -5.31
C PHE A 89 -8.67 -8.24 -5.04
N LYS A 90 -8.24 -8.89 -3.94
CA LYS A 90 -8.80 -10.18 -3.50
C LYS A 90 -10.31 -10.07 -3.21
N LYS A 91 -10.76 -9.02 -2.53
CA LYS A 91 -12.20 -8.77 -2.28
C LYS A 91 -12.97 -8.55 -3.58
N LEU A 92 -12.43 -7.72 -4.47
CA LEU A 92 -13.04 -7.39 -5.75
C LEU A 92 -13.19 -8.63 -6.66
N SER A 93 -12.16 -9.49 -6.71
CA SER A 93 -12.20 -10.76 -7.45
C SER A 93 -13.27 -11.71 -6.89
N LYS A 94 -13.35 -11.86 -5.56
CA LYS A 94 -14.36 -12.69 -4.89
C LYS A 94 -15.79 -12.21 -5.15
N ASP A 95 -16.01 -10.90 -5.11
CA ASP A 95 -17.32 -10.30 -5.40
C ASP A 95 -17.75 -10.58 -6.85
N LEU A 96 -16.83 -10.46 -7.81
CA LEU A 96 -17.09 -10.78 -9.21
C LEU A 96 -17.36 -12.28 -9.43
N HIS A 97 -16.60 -13.16 -8.78
CA HIS A 97 -16.83 -14.59 -8.83
C HIS A 97 -18.24 -14.95 -8.30
N SER A 98 -18.67 -14.32 -7.21
CA SER A 98 -20.02 -14.50 -6.66
C SER A 98 -21.12 -14.02 -7.61
N GLN A 99 -20.90 -12.90 -8.31
CA GLN A 99 -21.85 -12.35 -9.28
C GLN A 99 -22.00 -13.26 -10.50
N VAL A 100 -20.91 -13.78 -11.04
CA VAL A 100 -20.92 -14.72 -12.18
C VAL A 100 -21.64 -16.01 -11.78
N SER A 101 -21.35 -16.54 -10.59
CA SER A 101 -21.97 -17.76 -10.07
C SER A 101 -23.49 -17.58 -9.88
N ARG A 102 -23.92 -16.41 -9.40
CA ARG A 102 -25.35 -16.05 -9.25
C ARG A 102 -26.05 -15.89 -10.59
N ALA A 103 -25.39 -15.28 -11.59
CA ALA A 103 -25.95 -15.08 -12.92
C ALA A 103 -26.26 -16.42 -13.62
N GLU A 104 -25.39 -17.43 -13.46
CA GLU A 104 -25.62 -18.77 -14.02
C GLU A 104 -26.77 -19.52 -13.33
N LEU A 105 -26.90 -19.42 -12.00
CA LEU A 105 -28.04 -19.99 -11.27
C LEU A 105 -29.37 -19.36 -11.69
N LEU A 106 -29.35 -18.06 -12.01
CA LEU A 106 -30.54 -17.35 -12.51
C LEU A 106 -30.82 -17.64 -13.99
N SER A 107 -29.79 -17.90 -14.81
CA SER A 107 -29.99 -18.28 -16.22
C SER A 107 -30.46 -19.73 -16.35
N SER A 108 -29.99 -20.65 -15.49
CA SER A 108 -30.48 -22.03 -15.46
C SER A 108 -31.94 -22.11 -14.98
N GLY A 109 -32.39 -21.17 -14.15
CA GLY A 109 -33.79 -21.03 -13.74
C GLY A 109 -34.75 -20.51 -14.82
N ARG A 110 -34.26 -20.06 -15.99
CA ARG A 110 -35.10 -19.56 -17.09
C ARG A 110 -35.51 -20.62 -18.13
N VAL A 111 -35.05 -21.87 -18.01
CA VAL A 111 -35.39 -22.98 -18.94
C VAL A 111 -36.52 -23.87 -18.39
N GLY A 112 -37.44 -23.31 -17.62
CA GLY A 112 -38.48 -24.12 -16.98
C GLY A 112 -39.64 -23.35 -16.40
N THR A 113 -40.13 -22.31 -17.08
CA THR A 113 -41.48 -21.80 -16.80
C THR A 113 -42.46 -22.48 -17.75
N PRO A 114 -43.12 -23.59 -17.37
CA PRO A 114 -44.27 -24.06 -18.13
C PRO A 114 -45.32 -22.94 -18.07
N THR A 115 -45.74 -22.48 -19.24
CA THR A 115 -46.82 -21.52 -19.40
C THR A 115 -48.08 -22.12 -18.80
N SER A 116 -48.46 -21.63 -17.63
CA SER A 116 -49.74 -21.89 -16.98
C SER A 116 -50.87 -21.27 -17.80
N ASP A 117 -51.35 -22.01 -18.79
CA ASP A 117 -52.58 -21.72 -19.53
C ASP A 117 -53.58 -22.87 -19.28
N GLU A 118 -54.02 -23.03 -18.03
CA GLU A 118 -55.10 -23.96 -17.70
C GLU A 118 -55.88 -23.45 -16.46
N PRO A 119 -57.09 -22.86 -16.62
CA PRO A 119 -57.70 -22.04 -15.55
C PRO A 119 -58.52 -22.79 -14.50
N TYR A 120 -58.64 -24.12 -14.54
CA TYR A 120 -59.56 -24.85 -13.65
C TYR A 120 -58.97 -26.16 -13.13
N GLY A 121 -58.41 -26.13 -11.92
CA GLY A 121 -58.04 -27.33 -11.16
C GLY A 121 -57.87 -27.04 -9.66
N PRO A 122 -58.47 -27.84 -8.74
CA PRO A 122 -58.40 -27.64 -7.28
C PRO A 122 -56.99 -27.81 -6.67
N THR A 123 -55.97 -28.08 -7.49
CA THR A 123 -54.55 -28.14 -7.14
C THR A 123 -53.84 -26.78 -7.25
N SER A 124 -54.45 -25.79 -7.93
CA SER A 124 -53.88 -24.47 -8.18
C SER A 124 -53.62 -23.66 -6.90
N ASP A 125 -54.57 -23.65 -5.96
CA ASP A 125 -54.47 -22.84 -4.74
C ASP A 125 -53.37 -23.33 -3.79
N ARG A 126 -53.22 -24.65 -3.63
CA ARG A 126 -52.15 -25.23 -2.80
C ARG A 126 -50.77 -24.96 -3.39
N THR A 127 -50.65 -25.04 -4.72
CA THR A 127 -49.39 -24.77 -5.43
C THR A 127 -49.02 -23.29 -5.33
N ARG A 128 -50.02 -22.40 -5.43
CA ARG A 128 -49.86 -20.95 -5.28
C ARG A 128 -49.50 -20.53 -3.85
N LEU A 129 -50.09 -21.18 -2.84
CA LEU A 129 -49.74 -20.97 -1.43
C LEU A 129 -48.32 -21.46 -1.13
N LEU A 130 -47.92 -22.64 -1.63
CA LEU A 130 -46.55 -23.15 -1.48
C LEU A 130 -45.51 -22.25 -2.16
N ALA A 131 -45.82 -21.74 -3.36
CA ALA A 131 -44.98 -20.76 -4.04
C ALA A 131 -44.91 -19.42 -3.26
N GLY A 132 -46.03 -18.98 -2.68
CA GLY A 132 -46.09 -17.83 -1.79
C GLY A 132 -45.24 -18.01 -0.53
N THR A 133 -45.28 -19.18 0.12
CA THR A 133 -44.45 -19.46 1.30
C THR A 133 -42.97 -19.56 0.95
N ALA A 134 -42.62 -20.17 -0.19
CA ALA A 134 -41.24 -20.29 -0.64
C ALA A 134 -40.62 -18.92 -0.98
N THR A 135 -41.37 -18.04 -1.62
CA THR A 135 -40.91 -16.67 -1.92
C THR A 135 -40.76 -15.82 -0.65
N LEU A 136 -41.63 -16.02 0.34
CA LEU A 136 -41.55 -15.32 1.62
C LEU A 136 -40.37 -15.82 2.47
N GLU A 137 -40.10 -17.13 2.46
CA GLU A 137 -38.92 -17.71 3.10
C GLU A 137 -37.63 -17.21 2.44
N ASP A 138 -37.55 -17.17 1.10
CA ASP A 138 -36.39 -16.65 0.39
C ASP A 138 -36.18 -15.14 0.65
N GLY A 139 -37.27 -14.37 0.71
CA GLY A 139 -37.25 -12.96 1.10
C GLY A 139 -36.73 -12.76 2.53
N THR A 140 -37.16 -13.61 3.46
CA THR A 140 -36.71 -13.57 4.86
C THR A 140 -35.23 -13.89 4.99
N ARG A 141 -34.74 -14.91 4.27
CA ARG A 141 -33.30 -15.26 4.23
C ARG A 141 -32.47 -14.11 3.64
N ARG A 142 -32.93 -13.48 2.55
CA ARG A 142 -32.23 -12.33 1.95
C ARG A 142 -32.19 -11.12 2.87
N LEU A 143 -33.25 -10.87 3.65
CA LEU A 143 -33.27 -9.80 4.65
C LEU A 143 -32.28 -10.08 5.78
N GLN A 144 -32.23 -11.30 6.30
CA GLN A 144 -31.26 -11.71 7.32
C GLN A 144 -29.82 -11.58 6.81
N GLU A 145 -29.56 -11.99 5.57
CA GLU A 145 -28.25 -11.85 4.93
C GLU A 145 -27.88 -10.37 4.75
N SER A 146 -28.83 -9.53 4.30
CA SER A 146 -28.60 -8.09 4.12
C SER A 146 -28.31 -7.40 5.46
N GLN A 147 -29.01 -7.80 6.53
CA GLN A 147 -28.76 -7.30 7.88
C GLN A 147 -27.38 -7.71 8.38
N ARG A 148 -26.97 -8.95 8.14
CA ARG A 148 -25.63 -9.43 8.48
C ARG A 148 -24.54 -8.64 7.76
N ILE A 149 -24.69 -8.44 6.45
CA ILE A 149 -23.74 -7.66 5.64
C ILE A 149 -23.70 -6.20 6.11
N ALA A 150 -24.85 -5.61 6.46
CA ALA A 150 -24.89 -4.25 6.99
C ALA A 150 -24.13 -4.11 8.30
N LEU A 151 -24.29 -5.07 9.23
CA LEU A 151 -23.54 -5.10 10.49
C LEU A 151 -22.04 -5.31 10.28
N GLU A 152 -21.65 -6.20 9.36
CA GLU A 152 -20.23 -6.39 9.00
C GLU A 152 -19.63 -5.12 8.37
N THR A 153 -20.44 -4.39 7.59
CA THR A 153 -20.04 -3.10 6.99
C THR A 153 -19.90 -2.01 8.06
N GLU A 154 -20.78 -1.97 9.06
CA GLU A 154 -20.68 -1.06 10.20
C GLU A 154 -19.40 -1.32 11.00
N ASP A 155 -19.08 -2.59 11.27
CA ASP A 155 -17.86 -2.98 11.99
C ASP A 155 -16.59 -2.62 11.21
N GLN A 156 -16.55 -2.91 9.90
CA GLN A 156 -15.46 -2.45 9.02
C GLN A 156 -15.35 -0.91 8.99
N GLY A 157 -16.48 -0.20 8.98
CA GLY A 157 -16.51 1.26 9.05
C GLY A 157 -15.91 1.80 10.36
N ALA A 158 -16.26 1.19 11.49
CA ALA A 158 -15.73 1.53 12.80
C ALA A 158 -14.21 1.27 12.88
N GLU A 159 -13.74 0.15 12.35
CA GLU A 159 -12.31 -0.17 12.28
C GLU A 159 -11.54 0.85 11.42
N ILE A 160 -12.09 1.24 10.26
CA ILE A 160 -11.48 2.27 9.40
C ILE A 160 -11.36 3.60 10.16
N LEU A 161 -12.39 4.02 10.89
CA LEU A 161 -12.34 5.27 11.67
C LEU A 161 -11.28 5.21 12.77
N MET A 162 -11.15 4.06 13.45
CA MET A 162 -10.12 3.85 14.46
C MET A 162 -8.71 3.88 13.83
N ASN A 163 -8.52 3.24 12.69
CA ASN A 163 -7.25 3.26 11.96
C ASN A 163 -6.88 4.66 11.46
N LEU A 164 -7.84 5.44 10.96
CA LEU A 164 -7.61 6.83 10.54
C LEU A 164 -7.19 7.72 11.71
N ARG A 165 -7.79 7.51 12.89
CA ARG A 165 -7.39 8.22 14.11
C ARG A 165 -5.94 7.88 14.49
N THR A 166 -5.58 6.60 14.51
CA THR A 166 -4.20 6.16 14.80
C THR A 166 -3.21 6.71 13.78
N GLN A 167 -3.57 6.70 12.49
CA GLN A 167 -2.73 7.29 11.43
C GLN A 167 -2.54 8.79 11.62
N ARG A 168 -3.60 9.53 11.98
CA ARG A 168 -3.50 10.96 12.27
C ARG A 168 -2.52 11.22 13.41
N GLU A 169 -2.63 10.46 14.50
CA GLU A 169 -1.72 10.56 15.64
C GLU A 169 -0.27 10.24 15.25
N GLN A 170 -0.06 9.24 14.40
CA GLN A 170 1.28 8.92 13.87
C GLN A 170 1.85 10.06 13.01
N ILE A 171 1.02 10.70 12.18
CA ILE A 171 1.42 11.85 11.37
C ILE A 171 1.76 13.05 12.25
N GLU A 172 0.95 13.33 13.28
CA GLU A 172 1.20 14.41 14.24
C GLU A 172 2.52 14.18 14.99
N ASN A 173 2.77 12.98 15.51
CA ASN A 173 4.02 12.62 16.18
C ASN A 173 5.24 12.70 15.24
N SER A 174 5.09 12.26 14.00
CA SER A 174 6.18 12.34 12.99
C SER A 174 6.52 13.80 12.68
N ARG A 175 5.52 14.67 12.58
CA ARG A 175 5.72 16.11 12.36
C ARG A 175 6.42 16.78 13.53
N ASP A 176 6.05 16.44 14.77
CA ASP A 176 6.69 16.99 15.96
C ASP A 176 8.15 16.53 16.12
N THR A 177 8.41 15.25 15.79
CA THR A 177 9.76 14.69 15.73
C THR A 177 10.62 15.38 14.67
N LEU A 178 10.07 15.60 13.47
CA LEU A 178 10.76 16.33 12.39
C LEU A 178 11.08 17.77 12.79
N ARG A 179 10.12 18.49 13.38
CA ARG A 179 10.34 19.87 13.85
C ARG A 179 11.41 19.95 14.95
N THR A 180 11.45 18.96 15.83
CA THR A 180 12.49 18.83 16.86
C THR A 180 13.86 18.56 16.22
N ALA A 181 13.91 17.69 15.20
CA ALA A 181 15.13 17.41 14.45
C ALA A 181 15.65 18.65 13.71
N ASP A 182 14.79 19.41 13.03
CA ASP A 182 15.17 20.67 12.37
C ASP A 182 15.78 21.67 13.37
N THR A 183 15.17 21.78 14.56
CA THR A 183 15.69 22.66 15.62
C THR A 183 17.04 22.19 16.17
N ALA A 184 17.30 20.88 16.17
CA ALA A 184 18.60 20.31 16.54
C ALA A 184 19.65 20.55 15.44
N ILE A 185 19.25 20.45 14.17
CA ILE A 185 20.09 20.76 13.00
C ILE A 185 20.50 22.23 13.02
N ASP A 186 19.57 23.17 13.24
CA ASP A 186 19.89 24.60 13.31
C ASP A 186 20.90 24.91 14.41
N ARG A 187 20.76 24.28 15.59
CA ARG A 187 21.72 24.41 16.68
C ARG A 187 23.09 23.84 16.31
N ALA A 188 23.13 22.66 15.67
CA ALA A 188 24.36 22.05 15.22
C ALA A 188 25.06 22.86 14.11
N SER A 189 24.31 23.44 13.17
CA SER A 189 24.84 24.33 12.14
C SER A 189 25.42 25.62 12.75
N GLY A 190 24.77 26.17 13.78
CA GLY A 190 25.28 27.32 14.53
C GLY A 190 26.62 27.04 15.23
N THR A 191 26.75 25.90 15.91
CA THR A 191 28.00 25.51 16.58
C THR A 191 29.11 25.21 15.58
N LEU A 192 28.80 24.52 14.47
CA LEU A 192 29.73 24.24 13.39
C LEU A 192 30.27 25.53 12.76
N LYS A 193 29.39 26.51 12.47
CA LYS A 193 29.78 27.82 11.93
C LYS A 193 30.72 28.57 12.88
N LYS A 194 30.50 28.46 14.20
CA LYS A 194 31.39 29.02 15.23
C LYS A 194 32.75 28.33 15.25
N MET A 195 32.81 27.00 15.11
CA MET A 195 34.07 26.25 14.99
C MET A 195 34.83 26.62 13.71
N ILE A 196 34.15 26.70 12.57
CA ILE A 196 34.76 27.10 11.29
C ILE A 196 35.39 28.49 11.40
N ARG A 197 34.68 29.46 11.99
CA ARG A 197 35.22 30.81 12.19
C ARG A 197 36.46 30.81 13.09
N ARG A 198 36.43 30.06 14.20
CA ARG A 198 37.59 29.89 15.09
C ARG A 198 38.78 29.23 14.37
N MET A 199 38.53 28.23 13.53
CA MET A 199 39.56 27.56 12.74
C MET A 199 40.24 28.52 11.78
N TYR A 200 39.48 29.36 11.06
CA TYR A 200 40.05 30.39 10.18
C TYR A 200 40.88 31.41 10.97
N GLN A 201 40.39 31.88 12.12
CA GLN A 201 41.15 32.79 12.99
C GLN A 201 42.47 32.16 13.43
N GLN A 202 42.46 30.90 13.87
CA GLN A 202 43.66 30.18 14.25
C GLN A 202 44.64 30.04 13.08
N ARG A 203 44.17 29.69 11.88
CA ARG A 203 45.03 29.60 10.68
C ARG A 203 45.69 30.94 10.34
N VAL A 204 44.96 32.05 10.42
CA VAL A 204 45.51 33.40 10.16
C VAL A 204 46.54 33.79 11.21
N VAL A 205 46.29 33.51 12.49
CA VAL A 205 47.25 33.79 13.58
C VAL A 205 48.54 33.00 13.38
N THR A 206 48.44 31.70 13.08
CA THR A 206 49.61 30.86 12.81
C THR A 206 50.41 31.36 11.60
N ALA A 207 49.73 31.74 10.51
CA ALA A 207 50.39 32.30 9.32
C ALA A 207 51.12 33.61 9.65
N ALA A 208 50.51 34.50 10.44
CA ALA A 208 51.13 35.76 10.86
C ALA A 208 52.42 35.53 11.68
N ILE A 209 52.42 34.56 12.61
CA ILE A 209 53.60 34.20 13.41
C ILE A 209 54.73 33.69 12.51
N ILE A 210 54.43 32.83 11.53
CA ILE A 210 55.42 32.32 10.57
C ILE A 210 56.03 33.47 9.76
N VAL A 211 55.20 34.40 9.25
CA VAL A 211 55.68 35.57 8.49
C VAL A 211 56.62 36.44 9.33
N VAL A 212 56.27 36.71 10.59
CA VAL A 212 57.12 37.48 11.51
C VAL A 212 58.46 36.77 11.76
N LEU A 213 58.46 35.45 11.98
CA LEU A 213 59.69 34.68 12.15
C LEU A 213 60.60 34.75 10.92
N VAL A 214 60.02 34.60 9.73
CA VAL A 214 60.77 34.70 8.47
C VAL A 214 61.38 36.10 8.29
N LEU A 215 60.62 37.16 8.59
CA LEU A 215 61.12 38.53 8.54
C LEU A 215 62.28 38.77 9.50
N VAL A 216 62.18 38.29 10.75
CA VAL A 216 63.26 38.41 11.74
C VAL A 216 64.52 37.69 11.26
N ILE A 217 64.38 36.46 10.73
CA ILE A 217 65.52 35.70 10.19
C ILE A 217 66.14 36.45 8.99
N ALA A 218 65.31 36.98 8.08
CA ALA A 218 65.80 37.73 6.92
C ALA A 218 66.56 39.00 7.34
N ILE A 219 66.10 39.73 8.35
CA ILE A 219 66.78 40.91 8.89
C ILE A 219 68.15 40.53 9.47
N ILE A 220 68.23 39.47 10.27
CA ILE A 220 69.49 38.99 10.86
C ILE A 220 70.49 38.57 9.76
N LEU A 221 70.01 37.84 8.75
CA LEU A 221 70.85 37.43 7.62
C LEU A 221 71.34 38.64 6.82
N TRP A 222 70.49 39.63 6.61
CA TRP A 222 70.87 40.85 5.91
C TRP A 222 71.94 41.63 6.68
N GLU A 223 71.77 41.85 7.99
CA GLU A 223 72.82 42.49 8.79
C GLU A 223 74.13 41.70 8.77
N LYS A 224 74.08 40.36 8.87
CA LYS A 224 75.30 39.54 8.90
C LYS A 224 76.03 39.45 7.56
N VAL A 225 75.32 39.54 6.44
CA VAL A 225 75.91 39.45 5.09
C VAL A 225 76.42 40.80 4.61
N PHE A 226 75.74 41.88 4.97
CA PHE A 226 76.08 43.24 4.48
C PHE A 226 76.98 44.04 5.43
N ARG A 227 77.18 43.57 6.67
CA ARG A 227 78.05 44.19 7.69
C ARG A 227 79.16 43.23 8.08
#